data_AF-A0A1I6AF01-F1
#
_entry.id   AF-A0A1I6AF01-F1
#
_cell.length_a   1.000
_cell.length_b   1.000
_cell.length_c   1.000
_cell.angle_alpha   90.00
_cell.angle_beta   90.00
_cell.angle_gamma   90.00
#
_symmetry.space_group_name_H-M   'P 1'
#
loop_
_entity.id
_entity.type
_entity.pdbx_description
1 polymer ?
#
loop_
_entity_poly.entity_id
_entity_poly.type
_entity_poly.pdbx_seq_one_letter_code
_entity_poly.pdbx_strand_id
1 'polypeptide(L)'
;MGLKYIEQLKSVVLVLLIFLSFTLTFAIWTYSPVIQTSEGTTVDISIAQKKKMEDVIKPYRMIISQEGELKGSFNSKPIEFILDNMKNWEIQTVELASNKLNTDQINEFIKKPNRASLFFAADVPVEVLGTTLKFANPAFPDAYFNRLIIDWSEEAPEHMNLYFISTSQQKMYTATAEQVNKSGFTDRILKYTEKMQVYNEIITDNKLSLYVSSSPEKILSYTYSIKEIESEKFKDALFNNPSLVRSNSVGTNELQFTDDSALMRVNYNSRSFGYVHPASENDNPGVPVDLIQNSLNFVNEHNGWTDDYRYYRMNTDNSQINYQLYFADLPVFGREISTEISQKWGVERVYQYYHPLYTLAAAVPFKTREVELASGQSVYDFLSNATDINTDTIDDVIIGYYLSRDETQPHFNLEPSWYYLESGSWIPISPELLGGMKYGLE
;
A
#
# COMPACT_ATOMS: atom_id res chain seq x y z
N MET A 1 35.62 -62.93 43.14
CA MET A 1 36.05 -61.52 43.00
C MET A 1 35.15 -60.86 41.95
N GLY A 2 33.89 -60.53 42.30
CA GLY A 2 32.86 -60.23 41.28
C GLY A 2 31.63 -59.46 41.76
N LEU A 3 31.77 -58.60 42.77
CA LEU A 3 30.64 -57.79 43.28
C LEU A 3 30.96 -56.29 43.41
N LYS A 4 32.19 -55.84 43.11
CA LYS A 4 32.58 -54.43 43.25
C LYS A 4 32.26 -53.54 42.03
N TYR A 5 31.96 -54.13 40.88
CA TYR A 5 31.68 -53.40 39.64
C TYR A 5 30.18 -53.14 39.41
N ILE A 6 29.30 -53.85 40.10
CA ILE A 6 27.84 -53.70 39.93
C ILE A 6 27.35 -52.37 40.53
N GLU A 7 27.90 -51.94 41.67
CA GLU A 7 27.52 -50.65 42.28
C GLU A 7 28.00 -49.47 41.45
N GLN A 8 29.23 -49.51 40.94
CA GLN A 8 29.76 -48.45 40.05
C GLN A 8 28.96 -48.36 38.75
N LEU A 9 28.56 -49.50 38.17
CA LEU A 9 27.68 -49.52 36.99
C LEU A 9 26.31 -48.90 37.29
N LYS A 10 25.71 -49.21 38.45
CA LYS A 10 24.44 -48.59 38.87
C LYS A 10 24.57 -47.08 39.03
N SER A 11 25.64 -46.59 39.63
CA SER A 11 25.89 -45.15 39.77
C SER A 11 26.09 -44.46 38.42
N VAL A 12 26.83 -45.07 37.50
CA VAL A 12 27.03 -44.52 36.14
C VAL A 12 25.72 -44.47 35.36
N VAL A 13 24.92 -45.54 35.42
CA VAL A 13 23.60 -45.60 34.77
C VAL A 13 22.65 -44.55 35.37
N LEU A 14 22.67 -44.38 36.69
CA LEU A 14 21.85 -43.37 37.37
C LEU A 14 22.22 -41.95 36.93
N VAL A 15 23.51 -41.61 36.88
CA VAL A 15 23.98 -40.29 36.44
C VAL A 15 23.60 -40.03 34.98
N LEU A 16 23.72 -41.04 34.12
CA LEU A 16 23.32 -40.92 32.72
C LEU A 16 21.81 -40.68 32.59
N LEU A 17 20.99 -41.37 33.38
CA LEU A 17 19.54 -41.16 33.44
C LEU A 17 19.17 -39.74 33.90
N ILE A 18 19.91 -39.19 34.86
CA ILE A 18 19.70 -37.81 35.35
C ILE A 18 20.02 -36.81 34.24
N PHE A 19 21.16 -36.94 33.56
CA PHE A 19 21.51 -36.07 32.43
C PHE A 19 20.50 -36.17 31.29
N LEU A 20 20.07 -37.39 30.94
CA LEU A 20 19.06 -37.62 29.91
C LEU A 20 17.74 -36.93 30.29
N SER A 21 17.32 -37.01 31.55
CA SER A 21 16.15 -36.32 32.06
C SER A 21 16.27 -34.81 31.89
N PHE A 22 17.39 -34.21 32.28
CA PHE A 22 17.59 -32.76 32.12
C PHE A 22 17.59 -32.33 30.65
N THR A 23 18.23 -33.10 29.76
CA THR A 23 18.22 -32.79 28.32
C THR A 23 16.82 -32.93 27.72
N LEU A 24 16.04 -33.93 28.14
CA LEU A 24 14.67 -34.12 27.66
C LEU A 24 13.74 -33.01 28.17
N THR A 25 13.88 -32.62 29.44
CA THR A 25 13.13 -31.51 30.01
C THR A 25 13.48 -30.19 29.33
N PHE A 26 14.77 -29.92 29.08
CA PHE A 26 15.19 -28.72 28.34
C PHE A 26 14.69 -28.75 26.89
N ALA A 27 14.72 -29.92 26.23
CA ALA A 27 14.17 -30.09 24.90
C ALA A 27 12.67 -29.78 24.87
N ILE A 28 11.88 -30.26 25.83
CA ILE A 28 10.44 -29.96 25.94
C ILE A 28 10.20 -28.48 26.24
N TRP A 29 11.02 -27.85 27.08
CA TRP A 29 10.86 -26.44 27.45
C TRP A 29 11.25 -25.48 26.32
N THR A 30 12.19 -25.87 25.46
CA THR A 30 12.62 -25.10 24.28
C THR A 30 11.84 -25.50 23.01
N TYR A 31 10.99 -26.52 23.10
CA TYR A 31 10.16 -26.96 21.99
C TYR A 31 8.91 -26.07 21.93
N SER A 32 8.96 -25.06 21.06
CA SER A 32 7.75 -24.42 20.53
C SER A 32 7.23 -25.30 19.39
N PRO A 33 6.16 -26.10 19.58
CA PRO A 33 5.53 -26.75 18.45
C PRO A 33 5.00 -25.65 17.52
N VAL A 34 5.41 -25.69 16.25
CA VAL A 34 4.56 -25.12 15.20
C VAL A 34 3.29 -25.95 15.26
N ILE A 35 2.24 -25.41 15.86
CA ILE A 35 0.92 -25.99 15.80
C ILE A 35 0.54 -25.91 14.32
N GLN A 36 0.85 -26.98 13.57
CA GLN A 36 0.12 -27.26 12.35
C GLN A 36 -1.29 -27.54 12.82
N THR A 37 -2.09 -26.49 12.92
CA THR A 37 -3.55 -26.62 12.88
C THR A 37 -3.83 -27.59 11.76
N SER A 38 -4.42 -28.73 12.09
CA SER A 38 -4.85 -29.67 11.06
C SER A 38 -5.71 -28.89 10.09
N GLU A 39 -5.13 -28.56 8.94
CA GLU A 39 -5.81 -27.87 7.86
C GLU A 39 -6.96 -28.79 7.47
N GLY A 40 -8.18 -28.42 7.88
CA GLY A 40 -9.36 -28.94 7.24
C GLY A 40 -9.18 -28.66 5.76
N THR A 41 -9.11 -29.72 4.96
CA THR A 41 -8.97 -29.74 3.50
C THR A 41 -9.01 -28.34 2.90
N THR A 42 -7.85 -27.68 2.75
CA THR A 42 -7.78 -26.38 2.07
C THR A 42 -8.24 -26.62 0.65
N VAL A 43 -9.50 -26.30 0.38
CA VAL A 43 -9.95 -26.18 -1.00
C VAL A 43 -9.10 -25.04 -1.55
N ASP A 44 -8.28 -25.34 -2.56
CA ASP A 44 -7.47 -24.34 -3.25
C ASP A 44 -8.43 -23.41 -4.01
N ILE A 45 -8.90 -22.36 -3.32
CA ILE A 45 -9.87 -21.41 -3.86
C ILE A 45 -9.09 -20.25 -4.44
N SER A 46 -8.99 -20.25 -5.77
CA SER A 46 -8.43 -19.13 -6.50
C SER A 46 -9.52 -18.13 -6.87
N ILE A 47 -9.63 -17.03 -6.10
CA ILE A 47 -10.61 -15.97 -6.39
C ILE A 47 -10.16 -15.14 -7.60
N ALA A 48 -8.91 -14.69 -7.59
CA ALA A 48 -8.27 -13.90 -8.64
C ALA A 48 -6.79 -14.27 -8.75
N GLN A 49 -5.87 -13.39 -8.33
CA GLN A 49 -4.42 -13.57 -8.44
C GLN A 49 -3.70 -13.31 -7.11
N LYS A 50 -2.46 -13.80 -7.02
CA LYS A 50 -1.52 -13.41 -5.96
C LYS A 50 -0.73 -12.18 -6.41
N LYS A 51 -0.28 -11.37 -5.46
CA LYS A 51 0.61 -10.24 -5.68
C LYS A 51 1.88 -10.35 -4.84
N LYS A 52 2.98 -9.80 -5.34
CA LYS A 52 4.22 -9.62 -4.57
C LYS A 52 4.18 -8.31 -3.80
N MET A 53 5.12 -8.14 -2.87
CA MET A 53 5.25 -6.92 -2.07
C MET A 53 5.37 -5.66 -2.95
N GLU A 54 6.24 -5.71 -3.97
CA GLU A 54 6.45 -4.63 -4.95
C GLU A 54 5.24 -4.32 -5.84
N ASP A 55 4.27 -5.25 -5.94
CA ASP A 55 3.04 -5.02 -6.70
C ASP A 55 2.01 -4.21 -5.90
N VAL A 56 2.15 -4.19 -4.57
CA VAL A 56 1.20 -3.57 -3.64
C VAL A 56 1.77 -2.30 -3.02
N ILE A 57 3.08 -2.26 -2.73
CA ILE A 57 3.75 -1.07 -2.18
C ILE A 57 4.43 -0.34 -3.32
N LYS A 58 3.71 0.64 -3.87
CA LYS A 58 4.18 1.47 -4.98
C LYS A 58 4.02 2.94 -4.64
N PRO A 59 4.93 3.80 -5.13
CA PRO A 59 4.70 5.23 -5.05
C PRO A 59 3.56 5.62 -6.01
N TYR A 60 2.80 6.66 -5.65
CA TYR A 60 1.69 7.18 -6.46
C TYR A 60 2.12 8.37 -7.33
N ARG A 61 3.27 8.97 -7.04
CA ARG A 61 3.80 10.14 -7.74
C ARG A 61 5.32 10.11 -7.73
N MET A 62 5.89 10.63 -8.79
CA MET A 62 7.32 10.95 -8.90
C MET A 62 7.47 12.43 -9.23
N ILE A 63 8.44 13.07 -8.57
CA ILE A 63 8.92 14.42 -8.89
C ILE A 63 10.43 14.34 -9.18
N ILE A 64 10.85 14.91 -10.29
CA ILE A 64 12.26 15.03 -10.68
C ILE A 64 12.64 16.50 -10.67
N SER A 65 13.70 16.84 -9.95
CA SER A 65 14.28 18.18 -9.95
C SER A 65 15.53 18.22 -10.83
N GLN A 66 15.52 19.11 -11.82
CA GLN A 66 16.64 19.32 -12.74
C GLN A 66 16.74 20.79 -13.12
N GLU A 67 17.92 21.38 -12.98
CA GLU A 67 18.22 22.76 -13.46
C GLU A 67 17.23 23.84 -12.94
N GLY A 68 16.63 23.62 -11.77
CA GLY A 68 15.63 24.52 -11.17
C GLY A 68 14.20 24.32 -11.67
N GLU A 69 13.96 23.34 -12.55
CA GLU A 69 12.65 22.92 -13.00
C GLU A 69 12.22 21.61 -12.29
N LEU A 70 10.94 21.53 -11.92
CA LEU A 70 10.34 20.31 -11.41
C LEU A 70 9.50 19.66 -12.51
N LYS A 71 9.79 18.39 -12.81
CA LYS A 71 8.98 17.53 -13.68
C LYS A 71 8.26 16.50 -12.83
N GLY A 72 6.98 16.26 -13.09
CA GLY A 72 6.20 15.31 -12.32
C GLY A 72 5.46 14.30 -13.18
N SER A 73 5.14 13.15 -12.58
CA SER A 73 4.29 12.13 -13.19
C SER A 73 3.63 11.26 -12.13
N PHE A 74 2.37 10.90 -12.37
CA PHE A 74 1.68 9.80 -11.67
C PHE A 74 1.68 8.50 -12.48
N ASN A 75 2.21 8.50 -13.71
CA ASN A 75 2.25 7.30 -14.55
C ASN A 75 3.23 6.26 -13.98
N SER A 76 2.87 4.98 -13.99
CA SER A 76 3.75 3.96 -13.43
C SER A 76 5.01 3.73 -14.24
N LYS A 77 5.01 3.91 -15.57
CA LYS A 77 6.16 3.58 -16.43
C LYS A 77 7.49 4.23 -16.00
N PRO A 78 7.56 5.56 -15.77
CA PRO A 78 8.81 6.16 -15.31
C PRO A 78 9.19 5.76 -13.87
N ILE A 79 8.20 5.51 -13.02
CA ILE A 79 8.41 5.00 -11.65
C ILE A 79 9.00 3.59 -11.70
N GLU A 80 8.38 2.69 -12.45
CA GLU A 80 8.80 1.31 -12.67
C GLU A 80 10.20 1.28 -13.29
N PHE A 81 10.50 2.18 -14.23
CA PHE A 81 11.86 2.32 -14.76
C PHE A 81 12.89 2.56 -13.64
N ILE A 82 12.64 3.48 -12.70
CA ILE A 82 13.56 3.72 -11.58
C ILE A 82 13.66 2.47 -10.69
N LEU A 83 12.53 1.93 -10.25
CA LEU A 83 12.49 0.79 -9.34
C LEU A 83 13.15 -0.47 -9.93
N ASP A 84 12.94 -0.74 -11.22
CA ASP A 84 13.57 -1.88 -11.90
C ASP A 84 15.08 -1.69 -12.08
N ASN A 85 15.57 -0.47 -12.25
CA ASN A 85 17.02 -0.21 -12.22
C ASN A 85 17.58 -0.48 -10.81
N MET A 86 16.88 -0.05 -9.77
CA MET A 86 17.29 -0.25 -8.37
C MET A 86 17.45 -1.73 -7.99
N LYS A 87 16.69 -2.65 -8.61
CA LYS A 87 16.83 -4.11 -8.40
C LYS A 87 18.23 -4.65 -8.74
N ASN A 88 18.99 -3.92 -9.56
CA ASN A 88 20.35 -4.30 -9.96
C ASN A 88 21.44 -3.65 -9.10
N TRP A 89 21.08 -2.73 -8.21
CA TRP A 89 22.03 -2.04 -7.35
C TRP A 89 22.34 -2.89 -6.12
N GLU A 90 23.51 -2.65 -5.53
CA GLU A 90 23.85 -3.16 -4.20
C GLU A 90 23.72 -2.00 -3.20
N ILE A 91 22.65 -2.00 -2.41
CA ILE A 91 22.39 -0.94 -1.43
C ILE A 91 23.14 -1.26 -0.15
N GLN A 92 24.00 -0.34 0.27
CA GLN A 92 24.77 -0.46 1.52
C GLN A 92 23.88 -0.27 2.75
N THR A 93 24.48 -0.27 3.94
CA THR A 93 23.75 -0.16 5.20
C THR A 93 22.92 1.12 5.27
N VAL A 94 21.68 0.99 5.76
CA VAL A 94 20.79 2.12 5.98
C VAL A 94 21.11 2.76 7.33
N GLU A 95 21.46 4.04 7.33
CA GLU A 95 21.89 4.77 8.52
C GLU A 95 21.01 5.99 8.78
N LEU A 96 20.87 6.36 10.05
CA LEU A 96 20.14 7.56 10.44
C LEU A 96 20.97 8.80 10.06
N ALA A 97 20.47 9.60 9.10
CA ALA A 97 21.11 10.83 8.66
C ALA A 97 20.64 12.04 9.48
N SER A 98 19.35 12.09 9.83
CA SER A 98 18.77 13.14 10.66
C SER A 98 17.60 12.61 11.47
N ASN A 99 17.55 12.98 12.75
CA ASN A 99 16.49 12.61 13.69
C ASN A 99 15.43 13.70 13.91
N LYS A 100 15.63 14.89 13.32
CA LYS A 100 14.74 16.05 13.49
C LYS A 100 14.84 16.95 12.26
N LEU A 101 14.01 16.67 11.27
CA LEU A 101 13.82 17.51 10.09
C LEU A 101 12.59 18.40 10.26
N ASN A 102 12.75 19.69 10.05
CA ASN A 102 11.59 20.56 9.86
C ASN A 102 11.07 20.43 8.42
N THR A 103 9.86 20.95 8.19
CA THR A 103 9.18 20.79 6.91
C THR A 103 9.88 21.56 5.78
N ASP A 104 10.41 22.74 6.06
CA ASP A 104 11.18 23.54 5.09
C ASP A 104 12.42 22.81 4.60
N GLN A 105 13.14 22.13 5.51
CA GLN A 105 14.29 21.30 5.15
C GLN A 105 13.90 20.16 4.20
N ILE A 106 12.73 19.56 4.39
CA ILE A 106 12.23 18.49 3.50
C ILE A 106 11.89 19.07 2.13
N ASN A 107 11.17 20.19 2.08
CA ASN A 107 10.79 20.87 0.84
C ASN A 107 12.03 21.28 0.02
N GLU A 108 13.01 21.91 0.68
CA GLU A 108 14.28 22.28 0.05
C GLU A 108 15.07 21.06 -0.43
N PHE A 109 15.01 19.94 0.32
CA PHE A 109 15.73 18.73 -0.05
C PHE A 109 15.16 18.06 -1.31
N ILE A 110 13.83 18.07 -1.49
CA ILE A 110 13.15 17.56 -2.69
C ILE A 110 13.52 18.39 -3.92
N LYS A 111 13.68 19.71 -3.75
CA LYS A 111 14.00 20.64 -4.84
C LYS A 111 15.45 20.65 -5.30
N LYS A 112 16.38 20.08 -4.54
CA LYS A 112 17.79 20.05 -4.96
C LYS A 112 17.92 19.38 -6.33
N PRO A 113 18.75 19.94 -7.24
CA PRO A 113 18.88 19.43 -8.60
C PRO A 113 19.47 18.01 -8.61
N ASN A 114 19.24 17.29 -9.70
CA ASN A 114 19.75 15.95 -9.96
C ASN A 114 19.20 14.91 -8.98
N ARG A 115 17.89 15.00 -8.73
CA ARG A 115 17.17 14.11 -7.81
C ARG A 115 15.83 13.67 -8.36
N ALA A 116 15.47 12.43 -8.07
CA ALA A 116 14.12 11.90 -8.25
C ALA A 116 13.54 11.56 -6.87
N SER A 117 12.35 12.07 -6.60
CA SER A 117 11.62 11.86 -5.36
C SER A 117 10.36 11.03 -5.66
N LEU A 118 10.27 9.84 -5.09
CA LEU A 118 9.14 8.93 -5.17
C LEU A 118 8.27 9.07 -3.92
N PHE A 119 6.98 9.29 -4.12
CA PHE A 119 6.03 9.63 -3.06
C PHE A 119 5.14 8.42 -2.80
N PHE A 120 5.13 7.94 -1.56
CA PHE A 120 4.27 6.85 -1.09
C PHE A 120 3.09 7.43 -0.32
N ALA A 121 1.94 6.75 -0.39
CA ALA A 121 0.71 7.22 0.23
C ALA A 121 0.74 7.17 1.77
N ALA A 122 1.54 6.27 2.33
CA ALA A 122 1.80 6.14 3.76
C ALA A 122 3.25 5.75 4.04
N ASP A 123 3.64 5.81 5.30
CA ASP A 123 4.94 5.34 5.75
C ASP A 123 5.11 3.84 5.50
N VAL A 124 6.25 3.49 4.92
CA VAL A 124 6.70 2.15 4.59
C VAL A 124 7.94 1.84 5.42
N PRO A 125 8.00 0.71 6.14
CA PRO A 125 9.23 0.28 6.79
C PRO A 125 10.31 -0.04 5.74
N VAL A 126 11.54 0.44 5.94
CA VAL A 126 12.64 0.21 4.98
C VAL A 126 12.92 -1.28 4.78
N GLU A 127 12.74 -2.09 5.82
CA GLU A 127 12.87 -3.55 5.77
C GLU A 127 12.03 -4.19 4.67
N VAL A 128 10.85 -3.63 4.37
CA VAL A 128 9.95 -4.15 3.34
C VAL A 128 10.57 -4.04 1.95
N LEU A 129 11.46 -3.07 1.71
CA LEU A 129 12.20 -2.98 0.44
C LEU A 129 13.21 -4.12 0.29
N GLY A 130 13.66 -4.73 1.39
CA GLY A 130 14.60 -5.86 1.38
C GLY A 130 14.04 -7.12 0.72
N THR A 131 12.72 -7.21 0.50
CA THR A 131 12.11 -8.32 -0.25
C THR A 131 12.32 -8.21 -1.76
N THR A 132 12.64 -7.01 -2.27
CA THR A 132 12.69 -6.70 -3.70
C THR A 132 14.05 -6.14 -4.13
N LEU A 133 14.68 -5.34 -3.28
CA LEU A 133 15.99 -4.72 -3.53
C LEU A 133 17.09 -5.48 -2.80
N LYS A 134 18.32 -5.40 -3.31
CA LYS A 134 19.47 -6.07 -2.72
C LYS A 134 20.16 -5.12 -1.74
N PHE A 135 20.19 -5.52 -0.47
CA PHE A 135 20.96 -4.84 0.57
C PHE A 135 22.18 -5.68 0.95
N ALA A 136 23.35 -5.05 1.03
CA ALA A 136 24.60 -5.72 1.42
C ALA A 136 24.55 -6.24 2.86
N ASN A 137 23.85 -5.51 3.74
CA ASN A 137 23.59 -5.90 5.12
C ASN A 137 22.08 -5.82 5.42
N PRO A 138 21.37 -6.94 5.58
CA PRO A 138 19.92 -6.97 5.84
C PRO A 138 19.56 -6.68 7.31
N ALA A 139 20.43 -6.01 8.07
CA ALA A 139 20.11 -5.50 9.40
C ALA A 139 19.50 -4.10 9.27
N PHE A 140 18.17 -4.02 9.22
CA PHE A 140 17.46 -2.76 9.06
C PHE A 140 17.27 -2.05 10.41
N PRO A 141 17.49 -0.73 10.49
CA PRO A 141 17.03 0.06 11.62
C PRO A 141 15.49 0.12 11.65
N ASP A 142 14.92 0.51 12.78
CA ASP A 142 13.50 0.86 12.91
C ASP A 142 13.21 2.18 12.15
N ALA A 143 13.19 2.06 10.83
CA ALA A 143 13.16 3.15 9.87
C ALA A 143 11.96 3.04 8.96
N TYR A 144 11.26 4.16 8.84
CA TYR A 144 10.08 4.32 8.00
C TYR A 144 10.30 5.46 7.04
N PHE A 145 9.60 5.43 5.90
CA PHE A 145 9.65 6.51 4.92
C PHE A 145 8.36 6.57 4.10
N ASN A 146 8.01 7.77 3.66
CA ASN A 146 6.99 8.00 2.65
C ASN A 146 7.50 8.84 1.47
N ARG A 147 8.78 9.25 1.52
CA ARG A 147 9.53 9.79 0.39
C ARG A 147 10.83 9.00 0.22
N LEU A 148 11.03 8.45 -0.96
CA LEU A 148 12.30 7.84 -1.36
C LEU A 148 12.95 8.75 -2.39
N ILE A 149 14.14 9.25 -2.08
CA ILE A 149 14.87 10.17 -2.94
C ILE A 149 16.12 9.47 -3.46
N ILE A 150 16.26 9.46 -4.78
CA ILE A 150 17.43 8.99 -5.52
C ILE A 150 18.22 10.22 -5.93
N ASP A 151 19.47 10.31 -5.50
CA ASP A 151 20.36 11.44 -5.74
C ASP A 151 21.58 11.00 -6.55
N TRP A 152 21.73 11.62 -7.73
CA TRP A 152 22.86 11.39 -8.64
C TRP A 152 23.74 12.64 -8.80
N SER A 153 23.62 13.62 -7.89
CA SER A 153 24.36 14.89 -7.96
C SER A 153 25.87 14.76 -7.74
N GLU A 154 26.33 13.75 -7.01
CA GLU A 154 27.76 13.56 -6.75
C GLU A 154 28.53 13.12 -8.00
N GLU A 155 29.82 13.43 -8.09
CA GLU A 155 30.65 13.05 -9.26
C GLU A 155 31.10 11.58 -9.25
N ALA A 156 30.90 10.85 -8.14
CA ALA A 156 31.25 9.43 -8.05
C ALA A 156 30.47 8.63 -9.13
N PRO A 157 31.17 8.01 -10.10
CA PRO A 157 30.53 7.50 -11.31
C PRO A 157 29.75 6.18 -11.11
N GLU A 158 30.04 5.43 -10.05
CA GLU A 158 29.40 4.13 -9.80
C GLU A 158 28.50 4.12 -8.55
N HIS A 159 28.30 5.30 -7.94
CA HIS A 159 27.57 5.45 -6.68
C HIS A 159 26.34 6.36 -6.87
N MET A 160 25.24 5.99 -6.21
CA MET A 160 24.10 6.87 -5.99
C MET A 160 23.77 6.95 -4.50
N ASN A 161 23.26 8.09 -4.05
CA ASN A 161 22.78 8.24 -2.69
C ASN A 161 21.27 8.08 -2.65
N LEU A 162 20.81 7.27 -1.70
CA LEU A 162 19.42 7.06 -1.38
C LEU A 162 19.10 7.78 -0.09
N TYR A 163 17.95 8.43 -0.04
CA TYR A 163 17.42 9.03 1.18
C TYR A 163 15.99 8.56 1.40
N PHE A 164 15.73 8.06 2.60
CA PHE A 164 14.43 7.58 3.06
C PHE A 164 13.90 8.58 4.08
N ILE A 165 12.93 9.41 3.69
CA ILE A 165 12.38 10.45 4.55
C ILE A 165 10.99 10.01 5.02
N SER A 166 10.78 10.02 6.34
CA SER A 166 9.45 9.96 6.93
C SER A 166 9.02 11.37 7.30
N THR A 167 8.00 11.88 6.61
CA THR A 167 7.46 13.21 6.92
C THR A 167 6.64 13.22 8.21
N SER A 168 6.04 12.10 8.61
CA SER A 168 5.28 11.97 9.86
C SER A 168 6.20 11.96 11.08
N GLN A 169 7.31 11.22 11.01
CA GLN A 169 8.29 11.13 12.10
C GLN A 169 9.36 12.21 12.04
N GLN A 170 9.41 13.01 10.97
CA GLN A 170 10.43 14.04 10.76
C GLN A 170 11.86 13.48 10.80
N LYS A 171 12.06 12.27 10.27
CA LYS A 171 13.35 11.58 10.23
C LYS A 171 13.81 11.35 8.79
N MET A 172 15.11 11.27 8.61
CA MET A 172 15.74 10.88 7.35
C MET A 172 16.82 9.84 7.62
N TYR A 173 16.76 8.79 6.83
CA TYR A 173 17.80 7.78 6.73
C TYR A 173 18.47 7.89 5.37
N THR A 174 19.70 7.40 5.26
CA THR A 174 20.47 7.39 4.02
C THR A 174 21.13 6.05 3.80
N ALA A 175 21.37 5.70 2.54
CA ALA A 175 22.20 4.59 2.13
C ALA A 175 22.90 4.93 0.83
N THR A 176 24.09 4.38 0.62
CA THR A 176 24.78 4.46 -0.67
C THR A 176 24.43 3.22 -1.49
N ALA A 177 24.08 3.40 -2.76
CA ALA A 177 23.92 2.32 -3.73
C ALA A 177 25.19 2.22 -4.58
N GLU A 178 25.76 1.02 -4.63
CA GLU A 178 26.93 0.66 -5.43
C GLU A 178 26.52 -0.22 -6.62
N GLN A 179 27.50 -0.51 -7.49
CA GLN A 179 27.29 -1.24 -8.76
C GLN A 179 26.28 -0.55 -9.68
N VAL A 180 26.21 0.79 -9.62
CA VAL A 180 25.24 1.58 -10.37
C VAL A 180 25.83 1.98 -11.72
N ASN A 181 25.12 1.70 -12.81
CA ASN A 181 25.39 2.33 -14.11
C ASN A 181 24.80 3.75 -14.11
N LYS A 182 25.48 4.69 -13.45
CA LYS A 182 24.96 6.04 -13.20
C LYS A 182 24.74 6.82 -14.49
N SER A 183 25.70 6.85 -15.39
CA SER A 183 25.58 7.55 -16.69
C SER A 183 24.43 6.99 -17.52
N GLY A 184 24.31 5.66 -17.59
CA GLY A 184 23.21 5.00 -18.29
C GLY A 184 21.84 5.28 -17.66
N PHE A 185 21.77 5.37 -16.33
CA PHE A 185 20.56 5.77 -15.62
C PHE A 185 20.20 7.24 -15.89
N THR A 186 21.16 8.15 -15.72
CA THR A 186 20.94 9.59 -15.92
C THR A 186 20.53 9.88 -17.36
N ASP A 187 21.21 9.32 -18.36
CA ASP A 187 20.86 9.54 -19.77
C ASP A 187 19.43 9.09 -20.12
N ARG A 188 18.95 8.02 -19.47
CA ARG A 188 17.61 7.48 -19.71
C ARG A 188 16.55 8.24 -18.94
N ILE A 189 16.78 8.57 -17.67
CA ILE A 189 15.80 9.32 -16.88
C ILE A 189 15.61 10.72 -17.45
N LEU A 190 16.69 11.36 -17.93
CA LEU A 190 16.63 12.65 -18.61
C LEU A 190 15.78 12.60 -19.90
N LYS A 191 15.86 11.51 -20.67
CA LYS A 191 14.98 11.31 -21.84
C LYS A 191 13.52 11.09 -21.46
N TYR A 192 13.25 10.48 -20.30
CA TYR A 192 11.90 10.37 -19.78
C TYR A 192 11.36 11.74 -19.34
N THR A 193 12.17 12.56 -18.67
CA THR A 193 11.77 13.87 -18.14
C THR A 193 11.48 14.90 -19.22
N GLU A 194 12.13 14.84 -20.39
CA GLU A 194 11.83 15.70 -21.54
C GLU A 194 10.36 15.69 -21.96
N LYS A 195 9.67 14.54 -21.78
CA LYS A 195 8.26 14.37 -22.13
C LYS A 195 7.32 14.50 -20.93
N MET A 196 7.87 14.67 -19.73
CA MET A 196 7.08 14.84 -18.52
C MET A 196 6.55 16.26 -18.41
N GLN A 197 5.44 16.36 -17.70
CA GLN A 197 4.82 17.63 -17.43
C GLN A 197 5.61 18.41 -16.39
N VAL A 198 5.62 19.73 -16.54
CA VAL A 198 6.17 20.64 -15.54
C VAL A 198 5.23 20.68 -14.34
N TYR A 199 5.80 20.60 -13.15
CA TYR A 199 5.07 20.72 -11.90
C TYR A 199 5.48 22.00 -11.20
N ASN A 200 4.50 22.67 -10.59
CA ASN A 200 4.74 23.82 -9.73
C ASN A 200 4.81 23.35 -8.29
N GLU A 201 5.70 23.99 -7.52
CA GLU A 201 5.69 23.91 -6.07
C GLU A 201 4.76 25.01 -5.53
N ILE A 202 3.78 24.62 -4.73
CA ILE A 202 2.99 25.53 -3.91
C ILE A 202 3.57 25.47 -2.50
N ILE A 203 4.17 26.58 -2.08
CA ILE A 203 4.76 26.72 -0.76
C ILE A 203 3.64 26.98 0.26
N THR A 204 3.63 26.21 1.34
CA THR A 204 2.69 26.31 2.45
C THR A 204 3.47 26.58 3.73
N ASP A 205 3.00 27.52 4.55
CA ASP A 205 3.72 27.91 5.77
C ASP A 205 3.71 26.77 6.80
N ASN A 206 4.90 26.38 7.28
CA ASN A 206 5.11 25.28 8.22
C ASN A 206 4.59 23.91 7.76
N LYS A 207 4.35 23.72 6.46
CA LYS A 207 3.79 22.50 5.87
C LYS A 207 4.60 22.03 4.66
N LEU A 208 4.33 20.79 4.25
CA LEU A 208 4.96 20.23 3.06
C LEU A 208 4.42 20.96 1.85
N SER A 209 5.31 21.29 0.92
CA SER A 209 4.89 21.90 -0.34
C SER A 209 4.00 20.94 -1.12
N LEU A 210 3.01 21.49 -1.81
CA LEU A 210 2.19 20.73 -2.75
C LEU A 210 2.87 20.76 -4.13
N TYR A 211 2.88 19.62 -4.80
CA TYR A 211 3.45 19.51 -6.15
C TYR A 211 2.33 19.20 -7.13
N VAL A 212 1.99 20.18 -7.96
CA VAL A 212 0.83 20.13 -8.85
C VAL A 212 1.23 20.39 -10.29
N SER A 213 0.48 19.83 -11.25
CA SER A 213 0.74 20.05 -12.66
C SER A 213 0.54 21.52 -13.06
N SER A 214 1.43 22.04 -13.89
CA SER A 214 1.38 23.45 -14.34
C SER A 214 0.46 23.67 -15.55
N SER A 215 0.11 22.61 -16.29
CA SER A 215 -0.76 22.66 -17.47
C SER A 215 -1.96 21.71 -17.34
N PRO A 216 -3.02 21.90 -18.16
CA PRO A 216 -4.14 20.97 -18.21
C PRO A 216 -3.71 19.53 -18.53
N GLU A 217 -4.47 18.57 -18.03
CA GLU A 217 -4.21 17.14 -18.20
C GLU A 217 -5.38 16.44 -18.89
N LYS A 218 -5.05 15.59 -19.87
CA LYS A 218 -6.04 14.82 -20.64
C LYS A 218 -6.09 13.40 -20.12
N ILE A 219 -7.21 13.03 -19.52
CA ILE A 219 -7.39 11.73 -18.88
C ILE A 219 -8.66 11.08 -19.40
N LEU A 220 -8.58 9.78 -19.64
CA LEU A 220 -9.73 9.02 -20.12
C LEU A 220 -10.70 8.74 -18.97
N SER A 221 -11.97 9.02 -19.22
CA SER A 221 -13.11 8.48 -18.47
C SER A 221 -13.54 7.15 -19.08
N TYR A 222 -14.08 6.27 -18.25
CA TYR A 222 -14.45 4.91 -18.65
C TYR A 222 -15.83 4.52 -18.12
N THR A 223 -16.59 3.81 -18.96
CA THR A 223 -17.85 3.16 -18.55
C THR A 223 -17.71 1.65 -18.72
N TYR A 224 -17.99 0.89 -17.67
CA TYR A 224 -17.87 -0.57 -17.61
C TYR A 224 -19.19 -1.23 -17.23
N SER A 225 -19.47 -2.44 -17.72
CA SER A 225 -20.47 -3.30 -17.06
C SER A 225 -19.90 -3.77 -15.74
N ILE A 226 -20.78 -3.76 -14.75
CA ILE A 226 -20.47 -4.27 -13.43
C ILE A 226 -20.24 -5.77 -13.55
N LYS A 227 -19.02 -6.21 -13.22
CA LYS A 227 -18.68 -7.61 -13.07
C LYS A 227 -18.54 -7.92 -11.58
N GLU A 228 -19.57 -8.56 -11.03
CA GLU A 228 -19.59 -8.98 -9.62
C GLU A 228 -18.77 -10.25 -9.42
N ILE A 229 -18.25 -10.40 -8.20
CA ILE A 229 -17.56 -11.58 -7.72
C ILE A 229 -18.49 -12.29 -6.75
N GLU A 230 -18.72 -13.58 -6.98
CA GLU A 230 -19.60 -14.41 -6.16
C GLU A 230 -19.10 -14.43 -4.71
N SER A 231 -19.97 -14.02 -3.78
CA SER A 231 -19.67 -14.00 -2.34
C SER A 231 -19.33 -15.38 -1.78
N GLU A 232 -19.87 -16.42 -2.40
CA GLU A 232 -19.66 -17.83 -2.06
C GLU A 232 -18.18 -18.21 -2.12
N LYS A 233 -17.41 -17.63 -3.05
CA LYS A 233 -15.96 -17.86 -3.13
C LYS A 233 -15.23 -17.34 -1.89
N PHE A 234 -15.61 -16.17 -1.40
CA PHE A 234 -15.05 -15.63 -0.16
C PHE A 234 -15.56 -16.39 1.07
N LYS A 235 -16.81 -16.83 1.08
CA LYS A 235 -17.34 -17.72 2.13
C LYS A 235 -16.52 -19.02 2.19
N ASP A 236 -16.24 -19.64 1.05
CA ASP A 236 -15.45 -20.88 1.01
C ASP A 236 -13.99 -20.64 1.42
N ALA A 237 -13.43 -19.46 1.16
CA ALA A 237 -12.04 -19.12 1.50
C ALA A 237 -11.83 -18.68 2.95
N LEU A 238 -12.80 -18.00 3.57
CA LEU A 238 -12.63 -17.34 4.88
C LEU A 238 -13.08 -18.19 6.06
N PHE A 239 -14.00 -19.13 5.84
CA PHE A 239 -14.54 -19.99 6.90
C PHE A 239 -13.77 -21.31 6.97
N ASN A 240 -13.43 -21.74 8.19
CA ASN A 240 -12.64 -22.96 8.40
C ASN A 240 -13.35 -24.23 7.89
N ASN A 241 -14.68 -24.28 7.97
CA ASN A 241 -15.49 -25.37 7.42
C ASN A 241 -16.70 -24.80 6.64
N PRO A 242 -16.53 -24.49 5.34
CA PRO A 242 -17.56 -23.85 4.53
C PRO A 242 -18.88 -24.63 4.41
N SER A 243 -18.85 -25.95 4.65
CA SER A 243 -20.03 -26.81 4.58
C SER A 243 -21.00 -26.63 5.74
N LEU A 244 -20.51 -26.10 6.87
CA LEU A 244 -21.30 -25.82 8.08
C LEU A 244 -21.82 -24.38 8.12
N VAL A 245 -21.42 -23.55 7.15
CA VAL A 245 -21.79 -22.14 7.09
C VAL A 245 -23.24 -22.02 6.65
N ARG A 246 -24.02 -21.32 7.46
CA ARG A 246 -25.44 -21.02 7.21
C ARG A 246 -25.53 -19.67 6.50
N SER A 247 -26.39 -19.57 5.48
CA SER A 247 -26.70 -18.32 4.80
C SER A 247 -28.10 -17.83 5.14
N ASN A 248 -28.25 -16.51 5.35
CA ASN A 248 -29.53 -15.86 5.61
C ASN A 248 -29.58 -14.51 4.88
N SER A 249 -30.64 -14.26 4.11
CA SER A 249 -30.89 -12.94 3.53
C SER A 249 -31.50 -12.00 4.57
N VAL A 250 -30.98 -10.77 4.67
CA VAL A 250 -31.49 -9.74 5.56
C VAL A 250 -32.03 -8.59 4.69
N GLY A 251 -33.36 -8.55 4.55
CA GLY A 251 -34.00 -7.65 3.59
C GLY A 251 -33.64 -7.99 2.14
N THR A 252 -33.57 -6.98 1.27
CA THR A 252 -33.25 -7.15 -0.16
C THR A 252 -31.79 -6.88 -0.51
N ASN A 253 -31.03 -6.23 0.38
CA ASN A 253 -29.72 -5.66 0.05
C ASN A 253 -28.57 -6.27 0.86
N GLU A 254 -28.84 -7.24 1.73
CA GLU A 254 -27.82 -7.90 2.53
C GLU A 254 -27.97 -9.43 2.51
N LEU A 255 -26.82 -10.10 2.49
CA LEU A 255 -26.70 -11.55 2.65
C LEU A 255 -25.68 -11.82 3.75
N GLN A 256 -26.05 -12.67 4.70
CA GLN A 256 -25.19 -13.04 5.82
C GLN A 256 -24.80 -14.50 5.74
N PHE A 257 -23.52 -14.77 5.95
CA PHE A 257 -22.96 -16.11 6.12
C PHE A 257 -22.40 -16.21 7.54
N THR A 258 -22.75 -17.27 8.27
CA THR A 258 -22.33 -17.42 9.66
C THR A 258 -22.12 -18.89 10.01
N ASP A 259 -21.09 -19.15 10.82
CA ASP A 259 -20.94 -20.39 11.58
C ASP A 259 -20.93 -20.06 13.09
N ASP A 260 -20.39 -20.94 13.91
CA ASP A 260 -20.32 -20.73 15.37
C ASP A 260 -19.18 -19.78 15.81
N SER A 261 -18.32 -19.35 14.88
CA SER A 261 -17.07 -18.61 15.15
C SER A 261 -16.94 -17.28 14.40
N ALA A 262 -17.59 -17.14 13.24
CA ALA A 262 -17.41 -16.00 12.36
C ALA A 262 -18.71 -15.59 11.66
N LEU A 263 -18.72 -14.33 11.20
CA LEU A 263 -19.82 -13.72 10.46
C LEU A 263 -19.26 -12.96 9.25
N MET A 264 -19.83 -13.21 8.07
CA MET A 264 -19.59 -12.43 6.86
C MET A 264 -20.90 -11.79 6.42
N ARG A 265 -20.91 -10.46 6.27
CA ARG A 265 -22.06 -9.68 5.78
C ARG A 265 -21.72 -9.09 4.42
N VAL A 266 -22.48 -9.49 3.41
CA VAL A 266 -22.46 -8.92 2.06
C VAL A 266 -23.44 -7.75 2.02
N ASN A 267 -23.00 -6.62 1.48
CA ASN A 267 -23.84 -5.45 1.22
C ASN A 267 -23.84 -5.17 -0.29
N TYR A 268 -24.99 -5.34 -0.93
CA TYR A 268 -25.14 -5.16 -2.38
C TYR A 268 -25.14 -3.68 -2.82
N ASN A 269 -25.44 -2.75 -1.90
CA ASN A 269 -25.37 -1.31 -2.19
C ASN A 269 -23.91 -0.86 -2.30
N SER A 270 -23.09 -1.20 -1.31
CA SER A 270 -21.66 -0.88 -1.32
C SER A 270 -20.82 -1.84 -2.15
N ARG A 271 -21.43 -2.94 -2.61
CA ARG A 271 -20.81 -4.01 -3.40
C ARG A 271 -19.55 -4.53 -2.74
N SER A 272 -19.67 -4.84 -1.46
CA SER A 272 -18.57 -5.33 -0.63
C SER A 272 -19.10 -6.31 0.40
N PHE A 273 -18.18 -7.00 1.08
CA PHE A 273 -18.50 -7.69 2.31
C PHE A 273 -17.62 -7.19 3.45
N GLY A 274 -18.10 -7.41 4.67
CA GLY A 274 -17.32 -7.37 5.90
C GLY A 274 -17.36 -8.74 6.57
N TYR A 275 -16.20 -9.30 6.90
CA TYR A 275 -16.00 -10.52 7.67
C TYR A 275 -15.48 -10.15 9.07
N VAL A 276 -15.96 -10.84 10.10
CA VAL A 276 -15.49 -10.71 11.47
C VAL A 276 -15.34 -12.08 12.14
N HIS A 277 -14.23 -12.28 12.85
CA HIS A 277 -13.98 -13.43 13.73
C HIS A 277 -13.75 -12.93 15.16
N PRO A 278 -14.79 -12.82 16.00
CA PRO A 278 -14.73 -12.14 17.30
C PRO A 278 -13.65 -12.65 18.25
N ALA A 279 -13.35 -13.95 18.24
CA ALA A 279 -12.32 -14.53 19.12
C ALA A 279 -10.89 -14.06 18.80
N SER A 280 -10.67 -13.40 17.66
CA SER A 280 -9.37 -12.80 17.30
C SER A 280 -9.22 -11.36 17.75
N GLU A 281 -10.23 -10.75 18.39
CA GLU A 281 -10.16 -9.35 18.78
C GLU A 281 -8.93 -9.10 19.67
N ASN A 282 -8.18 -8.05 19.31
CA ASN A 282 -6.95 -7.67 19.98
C ASN A 282 -6.86 -6.14 19.98
N ASP A 283 -6.51 -5.59 21.14
CA ASP A 283 -6.30 -4.15 21.33
C ASP A 283 -4.80 -3.80 21.44
N ASN A 284 -3.91 -4.79 21.31
CA ASN A 284 -2.48 -4.51 21.29
C ASN A 284 -2.07 -3.83 19.98
N PRO A 285 -1.16 -2.84 20.04
CA PRO A 285 -0.60 -2.23 18.84
C PRO A 285 0.08 -3.27 17.96
N GLY A 286 -0.17 -3.17 16.65
CA GLY A 286 0.44 -4.04 15.65
C GLY A 286 1.84 -3.56 15.27
N VAL A 287 2.72 -4.50 14.95
CA VAL A 287 4.04 -4.22 14.40
C VAL A 287 3.89 -3.92 12.90
N PRO A 288 4.34 -2.75 12.38
CA PRO A 288 4.09 -2.37 10.99
C PRO A 288 4.56 -3.36 9.92
N VAL A 289 5.77 -3.92 10.09
CA VAL A 289 6.34 -4.90 9.16
C VAL A 289 5.48 -6.16 9.12
N ASP A 290 5.12 -6.68 10.31
CA ASP A 290 4.26 -7.86 10.45
C ASP A 290 2.88 -7.60 9.85
N LEU A 291 2.29 -6.42 10.11
CA LEU A 291 0.99 -6.05 9.54
C LEU A 291 1.02 -6.11 8.02
N ILE A 292 2.01 -5.51 7.36
CA ILE A 292 2.17 -5.53 5.90
C ILE A 292 2.36 -6.94 5.36
N GLN A 293 3.23 -7.73 5.98
CA GLN A 293 3.53 -9.09 5.52
C GLN A 293 2.32 -10.02 5.71
N ASN A 294 1.72 -10.00 6.89
CA ASN A 294 0.57 -10.82 7.24
C ASN A 294 -0.64 -10.46 6.36
N SER A 295 -0.91 -9.17 6.14
CA SER A 295 -2.02 -8.75 5.31
C SER A 295 -1.84 -9.09 3.83
N LEU A 296 -0.61 -9.01 3.31
CA LEU A 296 -0.30 -9.47 1.96
C LEU A 296 -0.50 -10.99 1.83
N ASN A 297 0.05 -11.75 2.77
CA ASN A 297 -0.02 -13.21 2.78
C ASN A 297 -1.48 -13.68 2.90
N PHE A 298 -2.25 -13.09 3.80
CA PHE A 298 -3.67 -13.42 3.99
C PHE A 298 -4.50 -13.24 2.72
N VAL A 299 -4.33 -12.14 1.98
CA VAL A 299 -5.02 -11.97 0.68
C VAL A 299 -4.51 -12.97 -0.34
N ASN A 300 -3.20 -13.27 -0.34
CA ASN A 300 -2.59 -14.25 -1.24
C ASN A 300 -3.00 -15.71 -0.96
N GLU A 301 -3.41 -16.06 0.26
CA GLU A 301 -3.87 -17.41 0.62
C GLU A 301 -5.10 -17.84 -0.21
N HIS A 302 -5.94 -16.88 -0.61
CA HIS A 302 -7.14 -17.12 -1.42
C HIS A 302 -7.10 -16.41 -2.79
N ASN A 303 -5.90 -16.02 -3.25
CA ASN A 303 -5.69 -15.25 -4.48
C ASN A 303 -6.62 -14.02 -4.56
N GLY A 304 -6.83 -13.33 -3.44
CA GLY A 304 -7.86 -12.32 -3.26
C GLY A 304 -7.59 -10.97 -3.92
N TRP A 305 -6.50 -10.77 -4.65
CA TRP A 305 -6.23 -9.49 -5.31
C TRP A 305 -7.07 -9.34 -6.58
N THR A 306 -8.30 -8.86 -6.43
CA THR A 306 -9.28 -8.83 -7.54
C THR A 306 -9.01 -7.75 -8.58
N ASP A 307 -8.27 -6.70 -8.21
CA ASP A 307 -7.82 -5.60 -9.07
C ASP A 307 -6.46 -5.05 -8.57
N ASP A 308 -6.03 -3.92 -9.12
CA ASP A 308 -4.83 -3.24 -8.67
C ASP A 308 -5.04 -2.49 -7.35
N TYR A 309 -5.02 -3.21 -6.23
CA TYR A 309 -4.99 -2.58 -4.91
C TYR A 309 -3.55 -2.31 -4.46
N ARG A 310 -3.33 -1.11 -3.90
CA ARG A 310 -2.01 -0.62 -3.44
C ARG A 310 -2.09 -0.14 -1.98
N TYR A 311 -1.01 -0.29 -1.23
CA TYR A 311 -0.93 0.12 0.17
C TYR A 311 -1.22 1.62 0.31
N TYR A 312 -2.17 1.94 1.19
CA TYR A 312 -2.70 3.30 1.30
C TYR A 312 -2.49 3.90 2.68
N ARG A 313 -2.86 3.18 3.75
CA ARG A 313 -2.68 3.65 5.14
C ARG A 313 -2.60 2.50 6.12
N MET A 314 -2.06 2.81 7.29
CA MET A 314 -1.97 1.91 8.44
C MET A 314 -2.29 2.67 9.70
N ASN A 315 -2.94 2.01 10.64
CA ASN A 315 -3.07 2.45 12.03
C ASN A 315 -2.56 1.32 12.92
N THR A 316 -1.41 1.54 13.54
CA THR A 316 -0.77 0.54 14.41
C THR A 316 -1.53 0.35 15.71
N ASP A 317 -2.16 1.40 16.25
CA ASP A 317 -2.83 1.36 17.55
C ASP A 317 -4.01 0.39 17.56
N ASN A 318 -4.70 0.26 16.42
CA ASN A 318 -5.79 -0.69 16.25
C ASN A 318 -5.43 -1.85 15.31
N SER A 319 -4.14 -2.05 14.97
CA SER A 319 -3.67 -3.13 14.08
C SER A 319 -4.39 -3.17 12.72
N GLN A 320 -4.67 -2.00 12.13
CA GLN A 320 -5.40 -1.87 10.87
C GLN A 320 -4.48 -1.51 9.70
N ILE A 321 -4.74 -2.11 8.54
CA ILE A 321 -4.09 -1.79 7.26
C ILE A 321 -5.12 -1.71 6.14
N ASN A 322 -4.95 -0.73 5.25
CA ASN A 322 -5.85 -0.45 4.14
C ASN A 322 -5.09 -0.41 2.81
N TYR A 323 -5.73 -0.96 1.78
CA TYR A 323 -5.29 -0.91 0.40
C TYR A 323 -6.33 -0.22 -0.47
N GLN A 324 -5.91 0.77 -1.23
CA GLN A 324 -6.76 1.55 -2.12
C GLN A 324 -6.78 0.92 -3.51
N LEU A 325 -7.95 0.85 -4.15
CA LEU A 325 -8.07 0.49 -5.55
C LEU A 325 -7.41 1.56 -6.44
N TYR A 326 -6.57 1.12 -7.37
CA TYR A 326 -6.01 1.93 -8.44
C TYR A 326 -6.53 1.44 -9.79
N PHE A 327 -6.74 2.38 -10.69
CA PHE A 327 -7.11 2.11 -12.08
C PHE A 327 -6.35 3.07 -12.98
N ALA A 328 -5.67 2.53 -14.00
CA ALA A 328 -4.80 3.31 -14.89
C ALA A 328 -3.82 4.24 -14.12
N ASP A 329 -3.20 3.71 -13.07
CA ASP A 329 -2.26 4.39 -12.16
C ASP A 329 -2.82 5.51 -11.27
N LEU A 330 -4.13 5.74 -11.31
CA LEU A 330 -4.80 6.72 -10.44
C LEU A 330 -5.61 6.01 -9.35
N PRO A 331 -5.63 6.54 -8.10
CA PRO A 331 -6.47 6.00 -7.06
C PRO A 331 -7.95 6.20 -7.40
N VAL A 332 -8.79 5.24 -7.01
CA VAL A 332 -10.23 5.23 -7.27
C VAL A 332 -10.98 5.45 -5.98
N PHE A 333 -11.74 6.52 -5.90
CA PHE A 333 -12.59 6.86 -4.76
C PHE A 333 -14.06 6.65 -5.11
N GLY A 334 -14.86 6.25 -4.12
CA GLY A 334 -16.30 6.06 -4.29
C GLY A 334 -17.04 6.56 -3.05
N ARG A 335 -18.23 7.12 -3.26
CA ARG A 335 -19.11 7.53 -2.14
C ARG A 335 -19.97 6.37 -1.66
N GLU A 336 -20.58 5.67 -2.60
CA GLU A 336 -21.51 4.56 -2.31
C GLU A 336 -20.81 3.22 -2.45
N ILE A 337 -19.92 3.10 -3.43
CA ILE A 337 -19.20 1.87 -3.75
C ILE A 337 -17.90 1.82 -2.97
N SER A 338 -17.65 0.70 -2.30
CA SER A 338 -16.41 0.47 -1.55
C SER A 338 -15.23 0.30 -2.51
N THR A 339 -14.18 1.10 -2.36
CA THR A 339 -12.98 1.04 -3.22
C THR A 339 -11.71 0.60 -2.47
N GLU A 340 -11.85 0.14 -1.24
CA GLU A 340 -10.73 -0.28 -0.41
C GLU A 340 -10.85 -1.73 0.06
N ILE A 341 -9.70 -2.38 0.21
CA ILE A 341 -9.53 -3.57 1.04
C ILE A 341 -9.05 -3.10 2.42
N SER A 342 -9.70 -3.52 3.49
CA SER A 342 -9.34 -3.17 4.87
C SER A 342 -9.20 -4.41 5.72
N GLN A 343 -8.14 -4.48 6.52
CA GLN A 343 -7.91 -5.58 7.46
C GLN A 343 -7.61 -5.01 8.84
N LYS A 344 -8.22 -5.61 9.88
CA LYS A 344 -7.85 -5.40 11.29
C LYS A 344 -7.33 -6.73 11.84
N TRP A 345 -6.13 -6.72 12.40
CA TRP A 345 -5.41 -7.93 12.81
C TRP A 345 -5.58 -8.25 14.30
N GLY A 346 -5.82 -9.52 14.57
CA GLY A 346 -5.75 -10.12 15.90
C GLY A 346 -4.35 -10.63 16.24
N VAL A 347 -4.25 -11.41 17.32
CA VAL A 347 -2.97 -12.06 17.69
C VAL A 347 -2.58 -13.17 16.72
N GLU A 348 -3.53 -14.05 16.36
CA GLU A 348 -3.24 -15.26 15.57
C GLU A 348 -3.76 -15.20 14.13
N ARG A 349 -4.84 -14.43 13.89
CA ARG A 349 -5.46 -14.31 12.57
C ARG A 349 -6.18 -12.97 12.42
N VAL A 350 -6.63 -12.68 11.21
CA VAL A 350 -7.45 -11.49 10.93
C VAL A 350 -8.70 -11.45 11.84
N TYR A 351 -8.95 -10.30 12.45
CA TYR A 351 -10.15 -10.04 13.24
C TYR A 351 -11.28 -9.52 12.36
N GLN A 352 -10.99 -8.54 11.51
CA GLN A 352 -11.95 -7.97 10.56
C GLN A 352 -11.33 -7.88 9.16
N TYR A 353 -12.12 -8.21 8.15
CA TYR A 353 -11.72 -8.11 6.75
C TYR A 353 -12.85 -7.53 5.90
N TYR A 354 -12.59 -6.41 5.24
CA TYR A 354 -13.49 -5.79 4.29
C TYR A 354 -12.90 -5.86 2.89
N HIS A 355 -13.72 -6.24 1.92
CA HIS A 355 -13.26 -6.41 0.54
C HIS A 355 -14.38 -6.09 -0.46
N PRO A 356 -14.09 -5.38 -1.57
CA PRO A 356 -15.05 -5.16 -2.65
C PRO A 356 -15.39 -6.46 -3.40
N LEU A 357 -16.64 -6.61 -3.84
CA LEU A 357 -17.17 -7.79 -4.54
C LEU A 357 -17.37 -7.54 -6.03
N TYR A 358 -16.48 -6.77 -6.64
CA TYR A 358 -16.48 -6.51 -8.07
C TYR A 358 -15.05 -6.49 -8.61
N THR A 359 -14.92 -6.52 -9.93
CA THR A 359 -13.64 -6.33 -10.61
C THR A 359 -13.77 -5.43 -11.83
N LEU A 360 -12.74 -4.59 -12.05
CA LEU A 360 -12.57 -3.76 -13.25
C LEU A 360 -11.59 -4.39 -14.24
N ALA A 361 -10.62 -5.19 -13.77
CA ALA A 361 -9.53 -5.76 -14.55
C ALA A 361 -9.98 -6.68 -15.70
N ALA A 362 -11.13 -7.35 -15.54
CA ALA A 362 -11.66 -8.28 -16.54
C ALA A 362 -12.76 -7.68 -17.43
N ALA A 363 -13.09 -6.41 -17.27
CA ALA A 363 -14.14 -5.75 -18.04
C ALA A 363 -13.54 -4.97 -19.21
N VAL A 364 -14.17 -5.06 -20.38
CA VAL A 364 -13.87 -4.17 -21.52
C VAL A 364 -14.75 -2.93 -21.36
N PRO A 365 -14.22 -1.71 -21.50
CA PRO A 365 -15.05 -0.52 -21.37
C PRO A 365 -16.04 -0.45 -22.54
N PHE A 366 -17.31 -0.18 -22.23
CA PHE A 366 -18.36 0.09 -23.22
C PHE A 366 -18.15 1.44 -23.91
N LYS A 367 -17.62 2.40 -23.15
CA LYS A 367 -17.39 3.76 -23.59
C LYS A 367 -16.12 4.28 -22.95
N THR A 368 -15.34 5.00 -23.74
CA THR A 368 -14.19 5.77 -23.30
C THR A 368 -14.30 7.17 -23.84
N ARG A 369 -14.03 8.19 -23.02
CA ARG A 369 -14.06 9.59 -23.44
C ARG A 369 -12.89 10.33 -22.81
N GLU A 370 -12.17 11.12 -23.61
CA GLU A 370 -11.13 12.01 -23.11
C GLU A 370 -11.77 13.19 -22.35
N VAL A 371 -11.30 13.43 -21.12
CA VAL A 371 -11.68 14.54 -20.26
C VAL A 371 -10.45 15.39 -20.04
N GLU A 372 -10.56 16.68 -20.33
CA GLU A 372 -9.51 17.64 -20.04
C GLU A 372 -9.76 18.24 -18.65
N LEU A 373 -8.84 17.96 -17.73
CA LEU A 373 -8.82 18.55 -16.39
C LEU A 373 -7.96 19.81 -16.41
N ALA A 374 -8.39 20.83 -15.65
CA ALA A 374 -7.58 22.02 -15.41
C ALA A 374 -6.21 21.65 -14.78
N SER A 375 -5.23 22.54 -14.94
CA SER A 375 -3.93 22.36 -14.29
C SER A 375 -4.11 22.32 -12.78
N GLY A 376 -3.29 21.54 -12.09
CA GLY A 376 -3.33 21.50 -10.63
C GLY A 376 -3.03 22.85 -9.99
N GLN A 377 -2.25 23.73 -10.65
CA GLN A 377 -2.10 25.13 -10.23
C GLN A 377 -3.45 25.87 -10.24
N SER A 378 -4.21 25.79 -11.34
CA SER A 378 -5.51 26.46 -11.45
C SER A 378 -6.51 25.93 -10.41
N VAL A 379 -6.42 24.64 -10.11
CA VAL A 379 -7.23 23.99 -9.08
C VAL A 379 -6.87 24.52 -7.69
N TYR A 380 -5.58 24.64 -7.36
CA TYR A 380 -5.18 25.22 -6.09
C TYR A 380 -5.54 26.71 -5.97
N ASP A 381 -5.35 27.47 -7.04
CA ASP A 381 -5.75 28.89 -7.09
C ASP A 381 -7.27 29.02 -6.89
N PHE A 382 -8.05 28.07 -7.40
CA PHE A 382 -9.49 28.01 -7.14
C PHE A 382 -9.78 27.71 -5.66
N LEU A 383 -9.14 26.70 -5.07
CA LEU A 383 -9.32 26.32 -3.65
C LEU A 383 -8.96 27.47 -2.70
N SER A 384 -7.86 28.19 -2.97
CA SER A 384 -7.41 29.33 -2.17
C SER A 384 -8.34 30.55 -2.21
N ASN A 385 -9.17 30.67 -3.25
CA ASN A 385 -10.16 31.73 -3.37
C ASN A 385 -11.55 31.33 -2.85
N ALA A 386 -11.76 30.06 -2.48
CA ALA A 386 -13.04 29.59 -1.96
C ALA A 386 -13.24 30.04 -0.50
N THR A 387 -14.44 30.52 -0.14
CA THR A 387 -14.72 31.03 1.22
C THR A 387 -14.81 29.93 2.27
N ASP A 388 -15.14 28.71 1.86
CA ASP A 388 -15.49 27.61 2.75
C ASP A 388 -14.36 26.56 2.86
N ILE A 389 -13.22 26.81 2.22
CA ILE A 389 -12.07 25.89 2.20
C ILE A 389 -10.88 26.60 2.83
N ASN A 390 -10.31 26.00 3.87
CA ASN A 390 -9.06 26.46 4.44
C ASN A 390 -7.89 25.75 3.74
N THR A 391 -7.14 26.43 2.87
CA THR A 391 -6.00 25.78 2.20
C THR A 391 -4.90 25.33 3.15
N ASP A 392 -4.82 25.92 4.35
CA ASP A 392 -3.81 25.54 5.34
C ASP A 392 -4.06 24.15 5.94
N THR A 393 -5.25 23.55 5.76
CA THR A 393 -5.55 22.18 6.22
C THR A 393 -5.28 21.13 5.14
N ILE A 394 -4.98 21.55 3.91
CA ILE A 394 -4.73 20.65 2.78
C ILE A 394 -3.31 20.06 2.89
N ASP A 395 -3.22 18.73 2.81
CA ASP A 395 -1.95 18.01 2.93
C ASP A 395 -1.41 17.50 1.58
N ASP A 396 -2.27 17.30 0.58
CA ASP A 396 -1.89 16.96 -0.80
C ASP A 396 -3.06 17.25 -1.77
N VAL A 397 -2.76 17.36 -3.07
CA VAL A 397 -3.74 17.53 -4.16
C VAL A 397 -3.37 16.58 -5.29
N ILE A 398 -4.26 15.67 -5.67
CA ILE A 398 -4.01 14.63 -6.68
C ILE A 398 -5.17 14.53 -7.67
N ILE A 399 -4.92 13.87 -8.80
CA ILE A 399 -5.98 13.35 -9.66
C ILE A 399 -6.34 11.94 -9.21
N GLY A 400 -7.62 11.62 -9.21
CA GLY A 400 -8.15 10.27 -8.98
C GLY A 400 -9.40 10.01 -9.82
N TYR A 401 -9.88 8.78 -9.80
CA TYR A 401 -11.18 8.45 -10.38
C TYR A 401 -12.28 8.52 -9.33
N TYR A 402 -13.41 9.12 -9.68
CA TYR A 402 -14.66 8.92 -8.97
C TYR A 402 -15.40 7.74 -9.57
N LEU A 403 -15.55 6.66 -8.79
CA LEU A 403 -16.35 5.50 -9.15
C LEU A 403 -17.80 5.75 -8.74
N SER A 404 -18.68 5.83 -9.74
CA SER A 404 -20.12 5.92 -9.56
C SER A 404 -20.83 4.78 -10.28
N ARG A 405 -22.05 4.51 -9.85
CA ARG A 405 -22.96 3.57 -10.49
C ARG A 405 -23.99 4.35 -11.31
N ASP A 406 -24.29 3.88 -12.50
CA ASP A 406 -25.43 4.38 -13.27
C ASP A 406 -26.74 3.97 -12.58
N GLU A 407 -27.66 4.93 -12.39
CA GLU A 407 -28.93 4.68 -11.71
C GLU A 407 -29.88 3.77 -12.51
N THR A 408 -29.72 3.74 -13.83
CA THR A 408 -30.65 3.10 -14.77
C THR A 408 -30.09 1.81 -15.37
N GLN A 409 -28.77 1.69 -15.46
CA GLN A 409 -28.08 0.57 -16.08
C GLN A 409 -27.06 -0.07 -15.11
N PRO A 410 -26.73 -1.36 -15.27
CA PRO A 410 -25.73 -2.02 -14.44
C PRO A 410 -24.31 -1.67 -14.90
N HIS A 411 -24.00 -0.37 -14.93
CA HIS A 411 -22.72 0.18 -15.34
C HIS A 411 -22.03 0.92 -14.19
N PHE A 412 -20.70 0.82 -14.18
CA PHE A 412 -19.84 1.72 -13.44
C PHE A 412 -19.29 2.79 -14.36
N ASN A 413 -19.21 4.02 -13.84
CA ASN A 413 -18.51 5.13 -14.47
C ASN A 413 -17.28 5.48 -13.62
N LEU A 414 -16.14 5.62 -14.27
CA LEU A 414 -14.89 6.12 -13.72
C LEU A 414 -14.65 7.48 -14.34
N GLU A 415 -15.01 8.54 -13.61
CA GLU A 415 -14.81 9.92 -14.05
C GLU A 415 -13.55 10.48 -13.37
N PRO A 416 -12.56 10.98 -14.14
CA PRO A 416 -11.37 11.57 -13.55
C PRO A 416 -11.73 12.90 -12.89
N SER A 417 -11.17 13.18 -11.73
CA SER A 417 -11.41 14.40 -10.97
C SER A 417 -10.23 14.73 -10.07
N TRP A 418 -10.11 16.00 -9.70
CA TRP A 418 -9.14 16.42 -8.70
C TRP A 418 -9.68 16.14 -7.30
N TYR A 419 -8.76 15.78 -6.40
CA TYR A 419 -9.01 15.52 -4.99
C TYR A 419 -7.98 16.28 -4.16
N TYR A 420 -8.40 16.81 -3.02
CA TYR A 420 -7.48 17.29 -1.98
C TYR A 420 -7.57 16.38 -0.75
N LEU A 421 -6.44 16.21 -0.06
CA LEU A 421 -6.34 15.46 1.18
C LEU A 421 -6.50 16.43 2.34
N GLU A 422 -7.47 16.16 3.20
CA GLU A 422 -7.67 16.90 4.45
C GLU A 422 -7.97 15.91 5.57
N SER A 423 -7.24 16.01 6.68
CA SER A 423 -7.45 15.16 7.87
C SER A 423 -7.51 13.66 7.56
N GLY A 424 -6.70 13.21 6.61
CA GLY A 424 -6.62 11.80 6.18
C GLY A 424 -7.74 11.33 5.23
N SER A 425 -8.62 12.23 4.76
CA SER A 425 -9.69 11.91 3.81
C SER A 425 -9.51 12.64 2.48
N TRP A 426 -9.68 11.92 1.36
CA TRP A 426 -9.68 12.52 0.02
C TRP A 426 -11.06 13.08 -0.31
N ILE A 427 -11.11 14.38 -0.58
CA ILE A 427 -12.35 15.09 -0.88
C ILE A 427 -12.35 15.47 -2.36
N PRO A 428 -13.36 15.07 -3.15
CA PRO A 428 -13.45 15.43 -4.56
C PRO A 428 -13.70 16.92 -4.73
N ILE A 429 -13.03 17.52 -5.71
CA ILE A 429 -13.27 18.90 -6.14
C ILE A 429 -14.32 18.83 -7.23
N SER A 430 -15.56 19.23 -6.90
CA SER A 430 -16.67 19.11 -7.86
C SER A 430 -16.47 20.04 -9.06
N PRO A 431 -16.86 19.62 -10.28
CA PRO A 431 -16.85 20.48 -11.46
C PRO A 431 -17.73 21.74 -11.31
N GLU A 432 -18.75 21.66 -10.46
CA GLU A 432 -19.66 22.76 -10.13
C GLU A 432 -18.95 23.87 -9.33
N LEU A 433 -18.02 23.49 -8.45
CA LEU A 433 -17.14 24.41 -7.74
C LEU A 433 -16.18 25.10 -8.72
N LEU A 434 -15.59 24.36 -9.66
CA LEU A 434 -14.65 24.88 -10.67
C LEU A 434 -15.25 25.87 -11.69
N GLY A 435 -16.52 26.25 -11.55
CA GLY A 435 -17.12 27.37 -12.26
C GLY A 435 -17.22 27.16 -13.77
N GLY A 436 -18.28 26.49 -14.23
CA GLY A 436 -18.89 26.84 -15.53
C GLY A 436 -18.05 26.65 -16.79
N MET A 437 -17.10 25.70 -16.83
CA MET A 437 -16.72 25.14 -18.13
C MET A 437 -17.86 24.25 -18.60
N LYS A 438 -18.78 24.85 -19.36
CA LYS A 438 -19.94 24.20 -20.00
C LYS A 438 -19.52 22.84 -20.55
N TYR A 439 -19.97 21.76 -19.90
CA TYR A 439 -20.17 20.50 -20.59
C TYR A 439 -21.24 20.77 -21.65
N GLY A 440 -20.82 20.98 -22.89
CA GLY A 440 -21.72 20.95 -24.02
C GLY A 440 -22.38 19.58 -24.07
N LEU A 441 -23.63 19.52 -23.63
CA LEU A 441 -24.56 18.52 -24.10
C LEU A 441 -24.89 18.89 -25.54
N GLU A 442 -24.19 18.27 -26.48
CA GLU A 442 -24.74 17.90 -27.78
C GLU A 442 -24.69 16.39 -27.94
#